data_AF-A0A1I2ES92-F1
#
_entry.id   AF-A0A1I2ES92-F1
#
_cell.length_a   1.000
_cell.length_b   1.000
_cell.length_c   1.000
_cell.angle_alpha   90.00
_cell.angle_beta   90.00
_cell.angle_gamma   90.00
#
_symmetry.space_group_name_H-M   'P 1'
#
loop_
_entity.id
_entity.type
_entity.pdbx_description
1 polymer ?
#
loop_
_entity_poly.entity_id
_entity_poly.type
_entity_poly.pdbx_seq_one_letter_code
_entity_poly.pdbx_strand_id
1 'polypeptide(L)'
;MNKFHGDIRRASLHGLCLSALAAGLALGGSTAAVAQTAPTGTTTSGNGAAANGDRATAVGDKALADQANSTATGANSQALGTGASAYGVNSIAGGAESVAVGYASYADGANSSALGANANAFGIGATALGSGANTNADYAIAAGYAAAASGVSSAAYGANAIASGGGSVAVGSYARAEGLYAAAYGPSATANGSYGTALGAWANAGGEQSLAVGYGAVASGAASMAFGANANASGFGSIALGAGAQATRDNVVSVGRAGAERQITHLAAGTEATDAVNLGQVRSAIGLLDGSVNSGIGDLNNRIAELDRRLASGAPAADSSQVQEALTTAKNYADAGDRQTLTQSKAYTDQKLSGLASRGDLDALRQRVNDQFNTLDTRINRVGAIGIAMSLMASSTHGFDGDSLGVAVGGYRSQAALSVGFSRQLTSRARLTFGTAIAGGGETAGGVGLGVGL
;
A
#
# COMPACT_ATOMS: atom_id res chain seq x y z
N MET A 1 10.43 30.03 30.16
CA MET A 1 11.90 30.19 30.32
C MET A 1 12.59 29.17 29.43
N ASN A 2 13.34 29.65 28.41
CA ASN A 2 14.46 29.03 27.68
C ASN A 2 14.36 27.56 27.23
N LYS A 3 14.62 27.14 25.98
CA LYS A 3 15.40 27.72 24.88
C LYS A 3 15.06 26.93 23.59
N PHE A 4 14.65 27.64 22.54
CA PHE A 4 14.86 27.23 21.14
C PHE A 4 16.36 27.07 20.88
N HIS A 5 16.84 26.03 20.20
CA HIS A 5 18.08 26.00 19.40
C HIS A 5 18.12 24.69 18.58
N GLY A 6 18.22 24.80 17.26
CA GLY A 6 18.63 23.68 16.41
C GLY A 6 18.11 23.72 14.98
N ASP A 7 18.50 24.72 14.19
CA ASP A 7 18.69 24.52 12.75
C ASP A 7 19.69 25.55 12.20
N ILE A 8 20.89 25.05 11.92
CA ILE A 8 22.02 25.81 11.37
C ILE A 8 22.06 25.55 9.86
N ARG A 9 21.68 26.59 9.11
CA ARG A 9 22.29 27.08 7.86
C ARG A 9 22.72 26.02 6.82
N ARG A 10 21.83 25.71 5.88
CA ARG A 10 22.19 25.57 4.47
C ARG A 10 21.69 26.83 3.74
N ALA A 11 22.46 27.91 3.82
CA ALA A 11 22.30 29.06 2.95
C ALA A 11 23.46 29.06 1.97
N SER A 12 23.10 28.94 0.69
CA SER A 12 23.89 29.04 -0.51
C SER A 12 25.00 30.11 -0.43
N LEU A 13 26.25 29.67 -0.61
CA LEU A 13 27.36 30.54 -1.02
C LEU A 13 27.19 30.89 -2.50
N HIS A 14 26.35 31.88 -2.82
CA HIS A 14 26.41 32.59 -4.09
C HIS A 14 26.12 34.06 -3.81
N GLY A 15 27.17 34.86 -3.65
CA GLY A 15 27.01 36.29 -3.37
C GLY A 15 28.15 36.87 -2.55
N LEU A 16 29.39 36.74 -3.00
CA LEU A 16 30.48 37.60 -2.55
C LEU A 16 30.71 38.66 -3.62
N CYS A 17 30.13 39.83 -3.38
CA CYS A 17 30.42 41.08 -4.08
C CYS A 17 31.93 41.35 -4.08
N LEU A 18 32.50 41.54 -5.27
CA LEU A 18 33.82 42.12 -5.46
C LEU A 18 33.66 43.53 -6.03
N SER A 19 33.37 44.51 -5.17
CA SER A 19 33.45 45.94 -5.52
C SER A 19 34.84 46.45 -5.15
N ALA A 20 35.79 46.33 -6.10
CA ALA A 20 37.12 46.89 -5.94
C ALA A 20 37.17 48.35 -6.43
N LEU A 21 37.47 49.21 -5.47
CA LEU A 21 37.76 50.64 -5.52
C LEU A 21 38.88 50.96 -6.53
N ALA A 22 38.57 51.71 -7.59
CA ALA A 22 39.57 52.25 -8.52
C ALA A 22 40.01 53.65 -8.05
N ALA A 23 41.05 53.71 -7.22
CA ALA A 23 41.82 54.93 -6.95
C ALA A 23 43.07 54.92 -7.82
N GLY A 24 43.29 56.00 -8.59
CA GLY A 24 44.34 56.11 -9.58
C GLY A 24 45.75 56.08 -9.02
N LEU A 25 46.63 55.33 -9.71
CA LEU A 25 48.04 55.66 -9.86
C LEU A 25 48.53 54.98 -11.15
N ALA A 26 48.80 55.77 -12.17
CA ALA A 26 49.46 55.30 -13.39
C ALA A 26 50.96 55.11 -13.11
N LEU A 27 51.46 53.88 -13.28
CA LEU A 27 52.86 53.55 -13.56
C LEU A 27 52.89 52.17 -14.22
N GLY A 28 53.63 52.07 -15.33
CA GLY A 28 53.50 51.03 -16.35
C GLY A 28 53.69 49.59 -15.89
N GLY A 29 52.87 48.72 -16.46
CA GLY A 29 52.95 47.27 -16.32
C GLY A 29 51.79 46.64 -17.08
N SER A 30 52.06 46.14 -18.28
CA SER A 30 51.11 45.41 -19.12
C SER A 30 50.74 44.07 -18.49
N THR A 31 49.82 44.09 -17.54
CA THR A 31 48.88 42.99 -17.32
C THR A 31 47.62 43.38 -18.05
N ALA A 32 47.34 42.72 -19.17
CA ALA A 32 46.03 42.81 -19.80
C ALA A 32 44.99 42.36 -18.77
N ALA A 33 44.41 43.34 -18.07
CA ALA A 33 43.09 43.17 -17.51
C ALA A 33 42.24 42.73 -18.69
N VAL A 34 41.65 41.54 -18.61
CA VAL A 34 40.54 41.19 -19.50
C VAL A 34 39.55 42.31 -19.26
N ALA A 35 39.52 43.29 -20.17
CA ALA A 35 38.57 44.37 -20.12
C ALA A 35 37.23 43.67 -20.24
N GLN A 36 36.51 43.55 -19.13
CA GLN A 36 35.11 43.19 -19.16
C GLN A 36 34.49 44.22 -20.09
N THR A 37 34.15 43.80 -21.30
CA THR A 37 33.57 44.67 -22.31
C THR A 37 32.37 45.34 -21.66
N ALA A 38 32.37 46.67 -21.65
CA ALA A 38 31.26 47.42 -21.07
C ALA A 38 29.94 46.90 -21.68
N PRO A 39 28.90 46.67 -20.87
CA PRO A 39 27.66 46.10 -21.37
C PRO A 39 27.07 47.00 -22.45
N THR A 40 26.58 46.38 -23.52
CA THR A 40 26.07 47.07 -24.71
C THR A 40 24.55 47.20 -24.66
N GLY A 41 24.00 48.33 -25.12
CA GLY A 41 22.55 48.51 -25.26
C GLY A 41 21.77 48.57 -23.93
N THR A 42 22.41 49.02 -22.85
CA THR A 42 21.76 49.14 -21.53
C THR A 42 20.87 50.38 -21.42
N THR A 43 19.85 50.29 -20.57
CA THR A 43 19.03 51.44 -20.15
C THR A 43 19.13 51.58 -18.64
N THR A 44 19.56 52.74 -18.15
CA THR A 44 19.64 53.03 -16.70
C THR A 44 18.94 54.35 -16.38
N SER A 45 18.09 54.36 -15.36
CA SER A 45 17.40 55.57 -14.89
C SER A 45 17.06 55.44 -13.40
N GLY A 46 17.40 56.43 -12.59
CA GLY A 46 17.18 56.43 -11.14
C GLY A 46 18.48 56.48 -10.33
N ASN A 47 18.39 56.95 -9.08
CA ASN A 47 19.57 57.10 -8.24
C ASN A 47 20.11 55.72 -7.81
N GLY A 48 21.36 55.43 -8.16
CA GLY A 48 22.00 54.14 -7.87
C GLY A 48 21.45 52.96 -8.68
N ALA A 49 20.73 53.20 -9.77
CA ALA A 49 20.31 52.14 -10.69
C ALA A 49 21.54 51.55 -11.44
N ALA A 50 21.58 50.24 -11.63
CA ALA A 50 22.68 49.54 -12.28
C ALA A 50 22.16 48.50 -13.30
N ALA A 51 22.63 48.60 -14.55
CA ALA A 51 22.39 47.61 -15.60
C ALA A 51 23.74 47.03 -16.02
N ASN A 52 24.12 45.87 -15.48
CA ASN A 52 25.45 45.28 -15.61
C ASN A 52 25.58 44.33 -16.80
N GLY A 53 24.46 43.76 -17.29
CA GLY A 53 24.44 42.84 -18.42
C GLY A 53 24.17 43.51 -19.78
N ASP A 54 24.53 42.84 -20.87
CA ASP A 54 24.17 43.28 -22.23
C ASP A 54 22.65 43.39 -22.39
N ARG A 55 22.18 44.48 -23.00
CA ARG A 55 20.76 44.82 -23.20
C ARG A 55 19.95 44.87 -21.91
N ALA A 56 20.59 45.04 -20.75
CA ALA A 56 19.90 45.12 -19.47
C ALA A 56 19.20 46.48 -19.27
N THR A 57 18.03 46.47 -18.64
CA THR A 57 17.24 47.68 -18.35
C THR A 57 17.01 47.79 -16.85
N ALA A 58 17.51 48.86 -16.21
CA ALA A 58 17.31 49.16 -14.80
C ALA A 58 16.68 50.55 -14.63
N VAL A 59 15.41 50.60 -14.20
CA VAL A 59 14.63 51.84 -14.05
C VAL A 59 14.04 51.92 -12.64
N GLY A 60 14.50 52.88 -11.85
CA GLY A 60 14.07 53.13 -10.47
C GLY A 60 15.27 53.26 -9.53
N ASP A 61 15.07 53.93 -8.39
CA ASP A 61 16.13 54.10 -7.40
C ASP A 61 16.63 52.74 -6.91
N LYS A 62 17.95 52.49 -7.03
CA LYS A 62 18.60 51.22 -6.69
C LYS A 62 18.07 49.99 -7.46
N ALA A 63 17.44 50.18 -8.62
CA ALA A 63 17.09 49.05 -9.49
C ALA A 63 18.37 48.37 -10.01
N LEU A 64 18.43 47.04 -9.98
CA LEU A 64 19.59 46.25 -10.42
C LEU A 64 19.16 45.23 -11.49
N ALA A 65 19.73 45.33 -12.68
CA ALA A 65 19.60 44.36 -13.75
C ALA A 65 20.99 43.77 -14.04
N ASP A 66 21.30 42.60 -13.46
CA ASP A 66 22.69 42.12 -13.32
C ASP A 66 23.18 41.33 -14.54
N GLN A 67 22.29 40.59 -15.20
CA GLN A 67 22.63 39.66 -16.28
C GLN A 67 22.12 40.12 -17.66
N ALA A 68 22.57 39.47 -18.74
CA ALA A 68 22.17 39.82 -20.10
C ALA A 68 20.64 39.71 -20.29
N ASN A 69 20.07 40.66 -21.03
CA ASN A 69 18.63 40.82 -21.31
C ASN A 69 17.74 40.91 -20.05
N SER A 70 18.31 41.21 -18.87
CA SER A 70 17.53 41.36 -17.64
C SER A 70 16.84 42.72 -17.58
N THR A 71 15.66 42.79 -16.99
CA THR A 71 14.88 44.03 -16.84
C THR A 71 14.42 44.18 -15.39
N ALA A 72 14.85 45.25 -14.72
CA ALA A 72 14.41 45.62 -13.37
C ALA A 72 13.75 47.01 -13.42
N THR A 73 12.45 47.09 -13.13
CA THR A 73 11.69 48.35 -13.09
C THR A 73 10.96 48.49 -11.76
N GLY A 74 11.33 49.50 -10.98
CA GLY A 74 10.81 49.78 -9.64
C GLY A 74 11.94 50.06 -8.66
N ALA A 75 11.66 50.84 -7.62
CA ALA A 75 12.66 51.13 -6.58
C ALA A 75 13.12 49.83 -5.90
N ASN A 76 14.43 49.62 -5.83
CA ASN A 76 15.06 48.43 -5.26
C ASN A 76 14.61 47.10 -5.93
N SER A 77 14.13 47.13 -7.18
CA SER A 77 13.87 45.93 -7.97
C SER A 77 15.18 45.27 -8.40
N GLN A 78 15.22 43.94 -8.46
CA GLN A 78 16.42 43.17 -8.78
C GLN A 78 16.09 42.07 -9.80
N ALA A 79 16.68 42.14 -10.99
CA ALA A 79 16.67 41.08 -11.98
C ALA A 79 18.08 40.47 -12.07
N LEU A 80 18.26 39.32 -11.42
CA LEU A 80 19.57 38.69 -11.19
C LEU A 80 19.87 37.54 -12.15
N GLY A 81 18.86 36.97 -12.80
CA GLY A 81 19.03 35.90 -13.79
C GLY A 81 19.14 36.43 -15.23
N THR A 82 19.77 35.66 -16.13
CA THR A 82 19.75 35.95 -17.57
C THR A 82 18.33 35.97 -18.10
N GLY A 83 17.92 37.04 -18.78
CA GLY A 83 16.55 37.23 -19.27
C GLY A 83 15.50 37.45 -18.16
N ALA A 84 15.90 37.60 -16.90
CA ALA A 84 14.97 37.78 -15.78
C ALA A 84 14.28 39.15 -15.83
N SER A 85 13.04 39.23 -15.39
CA SER A 85 12.24 40.45 -15.42
C SER A 85 11.58 40.73 -14.05
N ALA A 86 12.03 41.77 -13.37
CA ALA A 86 11.50 42.24 -12.10
C ALA A 86 10.74 43.57 -12.29
N TYR A 87 9.44 43.59 -12.00
CA TYR A 87 8.57 44.77 -12.10
C TYR A 87 7.87 45.03 -10.76
N GLY A 88 8.19 46.14 -10.09
CA GLY A 88 7.61 46.50 -8.80
C GLY A 88 8.66 46.92 -7.77
N VAL A 89 8.22 47.60 -6.71
CA VAL A 89 9.12 47.98 -5.62
C VAL A 89 9.53 46.73 -4.84
N ASN A 90 10.84 46.56 -4.62
CA ASN A 90 11.44 45.40 -3.96
C ASN A 90 11.19 44.03 -4.66
N SER A 91 10.75 43.99 -5.92
CA SER A 91 10.61 42.71 -6.61
C SER A 91 11.97 42.09 -6.94
N ILE A 92 12.07 40.76 -6.87
CA ILE A 92 13.29 40.01 -7.13
C ILE A 92 12.99 38.90 -8.13
N ALA A 93 13.61 38.96 -9.31
CA ALA A 93 13.64 37.88 -10.30
C ALA A 93 15.04 37.26 -10.28
N GLY A 94 15.22 36.25 -9.43
CA GLY A 94 16.49 35.59 -9.13
C GLY A 94 16.90 34.53 -10.17
N GLY A 95 15.93 33.78 -10.69
CA GLY A 95 16.18 32.69 -11.64
C GLY A 95 16.39 33.16 -13.08
N ALA A 96 17.07 32.36 -13.91
CA ALA A 96 17.12 32.61 -15.35
C ALA A 96 15.71 32.56 -15.95
N GLU A 97 15.40 33.51 -16.84
CA GLU A 97 14.08 33.65 -17.49
C GLU A 97 12.91 33.78 -16.49
N SER A 98 13.20 34.15 -15.24
CA SER A 98 12.17 34.33 -14.21
C SER A 98 11.45 35.66 -14.34
N VAL A 99 10.20 35.72 -13.92
CA VAL A 99 9.37 36.92 -13.95
C VAL A 99 8.80 37.20 -12.56
N ALA A 100 9.14 38.34 -11.97
CA ALA A 100 8.61 38.79 -10.70
C ALA A 100 7.86 40.13 -10.89
N VAL A 101 6.55 40.14 -10.70
CA VAL A 101 5.70 41.32 -10.91
C VAL A 101 4.87 41.59 -9.65
N GLY A 102 5.05 42.76 -9.03
CA GLY A 102 4.33 43.17 -7.81
C GLY A 102 5.26 43.71 -6.72
N TYR A 103 4.67 44.30 -5.68
CA TYR A 103 5.43 44.73 -4.50
C TYR A 103 6.03 43.50 -3.80
N ALA A 104 7.36 43.49 -3.61
CA ALA A 104 8.07 42.41 -2.93
C ALA A 104 7.76 40.99 -3.47
N SER A 105 7.45 40.85 -4.76
CA SER A 105 7.36 39.53 -5.39
C SER A 105 8.75 38.92 -5.54
N TYR A 106 8.86 37.60 -5.43
CA TYR A 106 10.13 36.89 -5.52
C TYR A 106 10.00 35.63 -6.39
N ALA A 107 10.62 35.64 -7.57
CA ALA A 107 10.74 34.49 -8.47
C ALA A 107 12.20 33.98 -8.47
N ASP A 108 12.51 32.92 -7.74
CA ASP A 108 13.88 32.41 -7.55
C ASP A 108 14.22 31.27 -8.52
N GLY A 109 13.24 30.42 -8.86
CA GLY A 109 13.45 29.29 -9.76
C GLY A 109 13.69 29.72 -11.20
N ALA A 110 14.48 28.94 -11.96
CA ALA A 110 14.59 29.15 -13.41
C ALA A 110 13.21 28.96 -14.07
N ASN A 111 12.88 29.79 -15.06
CA ASN A 111 11.56 29.79 -15.72
C ASN A 111 10.37 30.01 -14.77
N SER A 112 10.60 30.51 -13.55
CA SER A 112 9.52 30.74 -12.58
C SER A 112 8.80 32.07 -12.80
N SER A 113 7.55 32.15 -12.36
CA SER A 113 6.72 33.36 -12.46
C SER A 113 6.04 33.67 -11.13
N ALA A 114 6.32 34.83 -10.55
CA ALA A 114 5.67 35.35 -9.35
C ALA A 114 4.92 36.65 -9.67
N LEU A 115 3.59 36.59 -9.78
CA LEU A 115 2.71 37.72 -10.12
C LEU A 115 1.77 38.04 -8.95
N GLY A 116 2.03 39.14 -8.26
CA GLY A 116 1.23 39.61 -7.12
C GLY A 116 2.11 40.14 -5.99
N ALA A 117 1.55 40.98 -5.12
CA ALA A 117 2.28 41.49 -3.96
C ALA A 117 2.65 40.34 -3.00
N ASN A 118 3.93 40.20 -2.68
CA ASN A 118 4.49 39.09 -1.89
C ASN A 118 4.24 37.69 -2.49
N ALA A 119 4.04 37.57 -3.80
CA ALA A 119 4.01 36.27 -4.45
C ALA A 119 5.42 35.67 -4.48
N ASN A 120 5.57 34.40 -4.12
CA ASN A 120 6.85 33.70 -4.08
C ASN A 120 6.82 32.46 -4.97
N ALA A 121 7.75 32.38 -5.93
CA ALA A 121 7.94 31.22 -6.79
C ALA A 121 9.38 30.70 -6.70
N PHE A 122 9.61 29.70 -5.85
CA PHE A 122 10.94 29.19 -5.56
C PHE A 122 11.36 28.01 -6.44
N GLY A 123 10.42 27.18 -6.88
CA GLY A 123 10.70 26.01 -7.72
C GLY A 123 11.01 26.34 -9.19
N ILE A 124 11.72 25.45 -9.87
CA ILE A 124 11.96 25.54 -11.32
C ILE A 124 10.62 25.41 -12.06
N GLY A 125 10.34 26.32 -12.98
CA GLY A 125 9.06 26.37 -13.72
C GLY A 125 7.85 26.64 -12.84
N ALA A 126 8.04 27.04 -11.57
CA ALA A 126 6.95 27.27 -10.65
C ALA A 126 6.20 28.57 -10.95
N THR A 127 4.89 28.59 -10.72
CA THR A 127 4.03 29.74 -11.03
C THR A 127 3.21 30.13 -9.81
N ALA A 128 3.47 31.30 -9.23
CA ALA A 128 2.70 31.90 -8.14
C ALA A 128 1.92 33.12 -8.65
N LEU A 129 0.58 33.03 -8.67
CA LEU A 129 -0.34 34.06 -9.17
C LEU A 129 -1.27 34.50 -8.03
N GLY A 130 -1.19 35.75 -7.61
CA GLY A 130 -2.01 36.31 -6.53
C GLY A 130 -1.18 36.82 -5.36
N SER A 131 -1.75 37.73 -4.57
CA SER A 131 -1.03 38.28 -3.40
C SER A 131 -0.81 37.19 -2.35
N GLY A 132 0.45 37.06 -1.92
CA GLY A 132 0.86 36.03 -0.95
C GLY A 132 0.85 34.59 -1.50
N ALA A 133 0.62 34.38 -2.80
CA ALA A 133 0.71 33.04 -3.40
C ALA A 133 2.14 32.49 -3.23
N ASN A 134 2.27 31.20 -2.92
CA ASN A 134 3.54 30.58 -2.56
C ASN A 134 3.72 29.22 -3.27
N THR A 135 4.76 29.10 -4.10
CA THR A 135 5.16 27.84 -4.71
C THR A 135 6.58 27.45 -4.29
N ASN A 136 6.69 26.36 -3.52
CA ASN A 136 7.95 25.87 -2.95
C ASN A 136 8.59 24.70 -3.72
N ALA A 137 7.93 24.22 -4.77
CA ALA A 137 8.32 23.01 -5.48
C ALA A 137 8.35 23.20 -6.99
N ASP A 138 9.15 22.37 -7.67
CA ASP A 138 9.30 22.40 -9.12
C ASP A 138 7.98 22.08 -9.83
N TYR A 139 7.74 22.80 -10.92
CA TYR A 139 6.54 22.70 -11.76
C TYR A 139 5.21 22.92 -11.03
N ALA A 140 5.26 23.50 -9.82
CA ALA A 140 4.07 23.74 -9.02
C ALA A 140 3.36 25.05 -9.42
N ILE A 141 2.04 25.07 -9.30
CA ILE A 141 1.20 26.24 -9.61
C ILE A 141 0.39 26.61 -8.37
N ALA A 142 0.50 27.84 -7.88
CA ALA A 142 -0.40 28.40 -6.88
C ALA A 142 -1.08 29.64 -7.45
N ALA A 143 -2.39 29.60 -7.63
CA ALA A 143 -3.18 30.67 -8.23
C ALA A 143 -4.35 31.08 -7.32
N GLY A 144 -4.18 32.19 -6.60
CA GLY A 144 -5.16 32.74 -5.66
C GLY A 144 -4.50 33.52 -4.54
N TYR A 145 -5.28 34.33 -3.81
CA TYR A 145 -4.81 34.98 -2.60
C TYR A 145 -4.33 33.93 -1.59
N ALA A 146 -3.07 34.01 -1.17
CA ALA A 146 -2.44 33.07 -0.24
C ALA A 146 -2.56 31.58 -0.64
N ALA A 147 -2.71 31.28 -1.93
CA ALA A 147 -2.66 29.89 -2.41
C ALA A 147 -1.25 29.31 -2.21
N ALA A 148 -1.16 28.04 -1.85
CA ALA A 148 0.12 27.38 -1.56
C ALA A 148 0.24 26.04 -2.30
N ALA A 149 1.28 25.89 -3.12
CA ALA A 149 1.62 24.64 -3.78
C ALA A 149 3.05 24.21 -3.40
N SER A 150 3.16 23.14 -2.63
CA SER A 150 4.43 22.67 -2.04
C SER A 150 4.82 21.25 -2.44
N GLY A 151 3.94 20.53 -3.14
CA GLY A 151 4.29 19.27 -3.80
C GLY A 151 4.91 19.50 -5.18
N VAL A 152 5.85 18.65 -5.59
CA VAL A 152 6.38 18.66 -6.97
C VAL A 152 5.22 18.41 -7.95
N SER A 153 5.16 19.21 -9.01
CA SER A 153 4.06 19.16 -10.00
C SER A 153 2.66 19.29 -9.40
N SER A 154 2.52 19.98 -8.26
CA SER A 154 1.22 20.21 -7.61
C SER A 154 0.54 21.49 -8.11
N ALA A 155 -0.78 21.58 -7.98
CA ALA A 155 -1.53 22.77 -8.40
C ALA A 155 -2.61 23.16 -7.38
N ALA A 156 -2.54 24.39 -6.88
CA ALA A 156 -3.51 24.99 -5.96
C ALA A 156 -4.20 26.19 -6.62
N TYR A 157 -5.51 26.10 -6.85
CA TYR A 157 -6.34 27.14 -7.45
C TYR A 157 -7.41 27.59 -6.46
N GLY A 158 -7.44 28.87 -6.11
CA GLY A 158 -8.39 29.46 -5.17
C GLY A 158 -7.73 30.10 -3.95
N ALA A 159 -8.46 30.98 -3.26
CA ALA A 159 -7.93 31.67 -2.09
C ALA A 159 -7.65 30.67 -0.95
N ASN A 160 -6.43 30.69 -0.41
CA ASN A 160 -5.96 29.74 0.61
C ASN A 160 -6.07 28.26 0.21
N ALA A 161 -6.10 27.95 -1.09
CA ALA A 161 -6.01 26.56 -1.56
C ALA A 161 -4.61 26.01 -1.24
N ILE A 162 -4.52 24.74 -0.82
CA ILE A 162 -3.27 24.08 -0.43
C ILE A 162 -3.14 22.78 -1.22
N ALA A 163 -2.07 22.66 -2.01
CA ALA A 163 -1.67 21.42 -2.68
C ALA A 163 -0.26 21.04 -2.20
N SER A 164 -0.17 20.12 -1.24
CA SER A 164 1.11 19.72 -0.61
C SER A 164 1.58 18.32 -1.00
N GLY A 165 0.70 17.49 -1.55
CA GLY A 165 1.10 16.19 -2.11
C GLY A 165 1.81 16.35 -3.45
N GLY A 166 2.78 15.49 -3.77
CA GLY A 166 3.36 15.42 -5.11
C GLY A 166 2.31 15.06 -6.16
N GLY A 167 2.24 15.80 -7.26
CA GLY A 167 1.21 15.63 -8.30
C GLY A 167 -0.22 15.91 -7.83
N SER A 168 -0.41 16.57 -6.69
CA SER A 168 -1.73 16.85 -6.12
C SER A 168 -2.40 18.08 -6.75
N VAL A 169 -3.73 18.12 -6.72
CA VAL A 169 -4.52 19.23 -7.27
C VAL A 169 -5.58 19.67 -6.26
N ALA A 170 -5.55 20.93 -5.85
CA ALA A 170 -6.57 21.56 -5.00
C ALA A 170 -7.25 22.70 -5.76
N VAL A 171 -8.56 22.64 -5.94
CA VAL A 171 -9.37 23.65 -6.64
C VAL A 171 -10.54 24.09 -5.77
N GLY A 172 -10.52 25.34 -5.32
CA GLY A 172 -11.53 25.94 -4.47
C GLY A 172 -10.93 26.68 -3.29
N SER A 173 -11.65 27.67 -2.76
CA SER A 173 -11.21 28.38 -1.56
C SER A 173 -11.05 27.41 -0.39
N TYR A 174 -9.90 27.42 0.27
CA TYR A 174 -9.55 26.48 1.34
C TYR A 174 -9.58 24.99 0.94
N ALA A 175 -9.55 24.65 -0.35
CA ALA A 175 -9.40 23.26 -0.77
C ALA A 175 -8.00 22.74 -0.37
N ARG A 176 -7.90 21.48 0.05
CA ARG A 176 -6.67 20.87 0.55
C ARG A 176 -6.43 19.52 -0.12
N ALA A 177 -5.37 19.41 -0.91
CA ALA A 177 -4.91 18.15 -1.48
C ALA A 177 -3.53 17.83 -0.89
N GLU A 178 -3.52 17.03 0.17
CA GLU A 178 -2.32 16.77 0.98
C GLU A 178 -1.69 15.40 0.69
N GLY A 179 -2.47 14.44 0.17
CA GLY A 179 -1.98 13.13 -0.24
C GLY A 179 -1.22 13.13 -1.57
N LEU A 180 -0.32 12.15 -1.76
CA LEU A 180 0.37 11.94 -3.05
C LEU A 180 -0.66 11.65 -4.15
N TYR A 181 -0.59 12.36 -5.27
CA TYR A 181 -1.57 12.29 -6.37
C TYR A 181 -3.03 12.52 -5.93
N ALA A 182 -3.26 13.21 -4.81
CA ALA A 182 -4.60 13.51 -4.32
C ALA A 182 -5.24 14.67 -5.09
N ALA A 183 -6.56 14.67 -5.18
CA ALA A 183 -7.31 15.72 -5.84
C ALA A 183 -8.51 16.21 -5.02
N ALA A 184 -8.59 17.49 -4.74
CA ALA A 184 -9.67 18.13 -3.98
C ALA A 184 -10.33 19.23 -4.81
N TYR A 185 -11.58 19.05 -5.20
CA TYR A 185 -12.36 19.99 -5.99
C TYR A 185 -13.59 20.46 -5.21
N GLY A 186 -13.62 21.73 -4.83
CA GLY A 186 -14.71 22.37 -4.11
C GLY A 186 -14.19 23.21 -2.93
N PRO A 187 -14.94 24.24 -2.48
CA PRO A 187 -14.59 24.99 -1.30
C PRO A 187 -14.45 24.08 -0.08
N SER A 188 -13.32 24.16 0.62
CA SER A 188 -13.01 23.31 1.79
C SER A 188 -13.04 21.80 1.51
N ALA A 189 -12.99 21.36 0.24
CA ALA A 189 -12.78 19.95 -0.09
C ALA A 189 -11.39 19.50 0.40
N THR A 190 -11.29 18.31 0.96
CA THR A 190 -10.06 17.78 1.56
C THR A 190 -9.77 16.38 1.02
N ALA A 191 -8.58 16.19 0.45
CA ALA A 191 -8.09 14.90 -0.01
C ALA A 191 -6.73 14.63 0.67
N ASN A 192 -6.77 13.88 1.78
CA ASN A 192 -5.60 13.57 2.61
C ASN A 192 -4.98 12.21 2.27
N GLY A 193 -5.79 11.27 1.78
CA GLY A 193 -5.27 9.96 1.37
C GLY A 193 -4.47 10.04 0.08
N SER A 194 -3.39 9.27 -0.02
CA SER A 194 -2.70 9.05 -1.29
C SER A 194 -3.67 8.51 -2.32
N TYR A 195 -3.65 9.04 -3.54
CA TYR A 195 -4.61 8.75 -4.61
C TYR A 195 -6.08 9.07 -4.24
N GLY A 196 -6.31 9.84 -3.18
CA GLY A 196 -7.64 10.24 -2.73
C GLY A 196 -8.24 11.34 -3.60
N THR A 197 -9.55 11.25 -3.88
CA THR A 197 -10.27 12.27 -4.67
C THR A 197 -11.52 12.76 -3.92
N ALA A 198 -11.58 14.05 -3.61
CA ALA A 198 -12.72 14.71 -3.00
C ALA A 198 -13.38 15.68 -3.99
N LEU A 199 -14.65 15.48 -4.32
CA LEU A 199 -15.45 16.26 -5.27
C LEU A 199 -16.69 16.82 -4.56
N GLY A 200 -16.68 18.11 -4.22
CA GLY A 200 -17.79 18.82 -3.57
C GLY A 200 -17.33 19.65 -2.39
N ALA A 201 -18.11 20.69 -2.05
CA ALA A 201 -17.82 21.49 -0.87
C ALA A 201 -17.82 20.62 0.39
N TRP A 202 -16.77 20.73 1.23
CA TRP A 202 -16.58 19.91 2.43
C TRP A 202 -16.47 18.39 2.19
N ALA A 203 -16.31 17.93 0.94
CA ALA A 203 -16.03 16.52 0.68
C ALA A 203 -14.67 16.14 1.29
N ASN A 204 -14.57 14.95 1.87
CA ASN A 204 -13.37 14.46 2.55
C ASN A 204 -13.00 13.05 2.07
N ALA A 205 -11.95 12.97 1.25
CA ALA A 205 -11.30 11.71 0.84
C ALA A 205 -10.09 11.47 1.76
N GLY A 206 -10.35 10.87 2.92
CA GLY A 206 -9.37 10.68 3.99
C GLY A 206 -8.59 9.37 3.89
N GLY A 207 -9.17 8.34 3.26
CA GLY A 207 -8.51 7.04 3.07
C GLY A 207 -7.59 7.03 1.84
N GLU A 208 -6.57 6.17 1.85
CA GLU A 208 -5.80 5.85 0.64
C GLU A 208 -6.72 5.31 -0.46
N GLN A 209 -6.53 5.73 -1.71
CA GLN A 209 -7.35 5.36 -2.86
C GLN A 209 -8.87 5.62 -2.66
N SER A 210 -9.22 6.58 -1.80
CA SER A 210 -10.62 6.89 -1.49
C SER A 210 -11.24 7.90 -2.47
N LEU A 211 -12.55 7.83 -2.65
CA LEU A 211 -13.33 8.75 -3.48
C LEU A 211 -14.53 9.28 -2.71
N ALA A 212 -14.62 10.60 -2.50
CA ALA A 212 -15.76 11.24 -1.87
C ALA A 212 -16.42 12.23 -2.86
N VAL A 213 -17.67 11.98 -3.24
CA VAL A 213 -18.41 12.80 -4.22
C VAL A 213 -19.70 13.31 -3.58
N GLY A 214 -19.81 14.62 -3.39
CA GLY A 214 -20.98 15.31 -2.84
C GLY A 214 -20.65 16.24 -1.68
N TYR A 215 -21.58 17.16 -1.38
CA TYR A 215 -21.46 18.06 -0.23
C TYR A 215 -21.27 17.25 1.06
N GLY A 216 -20.17 17.47 1.79
CA GLY A 216 -19.88 16.78 3.04
C GLY A 216 -19.75 15.25 2.93
N ALA A 217 -19.55 14.70 1.73
CA ALA A 217 -19.30 13.26 1.58
C ALA A 217 -17.97 12.87 2.24
N VAL A 218 -17.91 11.74 2.92
CA VAL A 218 -16.73 11.28 3.66
C VAL A 218 -16.37 9.87 3.23
N ALA A 219 -15.19 9.69 2.67
CA ALA A 219 -14.59 8.39 2.36
C ALA A 219 -13.31 8.23 3.19
N SER A 220 -13.44 7.69 4.41
CA SER A 220 -12.34 7.58 5.38
C SER A 220 -11.68 6.20 5.41
N GLY A 221 -12.35 5.16 4.89
CA GLY A 221 -11.74 3.84 4.73
C GLY A 221 -10.77 3.82 3.55
N ALA A 222 -9.71 3.00 3.61
CA ALA A 222 -8.87 2.77 2.44
C ALA A 222 -9.68 2.07 1.34
N ALA A 223 -9.45 2.45 0.07
CA ALA A 223 -10.21 2.05 -1.11
C ALA A 223 -11.74 2.28 -0.99
N SER A 224 -12.19 3.18 -0.09
CA SER A 224 -13.61 3.43 0.13
C SER A 224 -14.16 4.49 -0.83
N MET A 225 -15.45 4.40 -1.15
CA MET A 225 -16.14 5.32 -2.04
C MET A 225 -17.44 5.84 -1.41
N ALA A 226 -17.59 7.15 -1.28
CA ALA A 226 -18.81 7.79 -0.79
C ALA A 226 -19.43 8.64 -1.90
N PHE A 227 -20.63 8.27 -2.35
CA PHE A 227 -21.37 8.97 -3.40
C PHE A 227 -22.67 9.55 -2.83
N GLY A 228 -22.76 10.87 -2.76
CA GLY A 228 -23.94 11.61 -2.32
C GLY A 228 -23.65 12.56 -1.16
N ALA A 229 -24.52 13.56 -0.98
CA ALA A 229 -24.38 14.53 0.10
C ALA A 229 -24.40 13.82 1.47
N ASN A 230 -23.38 14.07 2.30
CA ASN A 230 -23.19 13.45 3.61
C ASN A 230 -23.14 11.90 3.58
N ALA A 231 -22.85 11.27 2.44
CA ALA A 231 -22.57 9.84 2.40
C ALA A 231 -21.28 9.56 3.18
N ASN A 232 -21.24 8.47 3.94
CA ASN A 232 -20.09 8.11 4.77
C ASN A 232 -19.66 6.66 4.51
N ALA A 233 -18.49 6.48 3.89
CA ALA A 233 -17.85 5.20 3.68
C ALA A 233 -16.61 5.10 4.57
N SER A 234 -16.71 4.34 5.66
CA SER A 234 -15.65 4.21 6.66
C SER A 234 -15.01 2.83 6.72
N GLY A 235 -15.64 1.81 6.12
CA GLY A 235 -15.05 0.47 6.00
C GLY A 235 -14.04 0.38 4.86
N PHE A 236 -13.07 -0.53 4.97
CA PHE A 236 -12.12 -0.85 3.91
C PHE A 236 -12.85 -1.37 2.66
N GLY A 237 -12.54 -0.82 1.48
CA GLY A 237 -13.15 -1.25 0.22
C GLY A 237 -14.67 -1.08 0.16
N SER A 238 -15.23 -0.23 1.03
CA SER A 238 -16.68 -0.05 1.17
C SER A 238 -17.22 1.05 0.25
N ILE A 239 -18.48 0.93 -0.17
CA ILE A 239 -19.17 1.92 -1.00
C ILE A 239 -20.44 2.41 -0.29
N ALA A 240 -20.53 3.70 0.02
CA ALA A 240 -21.76 4.33 0.48
C ALA A 240 -22.44 5.04 -0.69
N LEU A 241 -23.60 4.53 -1.14
CA LEU A 241 -24.31 5.00 -2.31
C LEU A 241 -25.63 5.71 -1.92
N GLY A 242 -25.67 7.03 -2.14
CA GLY A 242 -26.80 7.90 -1.90
C GLY A 242 -26.61 8.86 -0.71
N ALA A 243 -27.38 9.95 -0.71
CA ALA A 243 -27.27 10.98 0.33
C ALA A 243 -27.49 10.40 1.75
N GLY A 244 -26.55 10.63 2.66
CA GLY A 244 -26.61 10.11 4.04
C GLY A 244 -26.56 8.57 4.16
N ALA A 245 -26.12 7.86 3.12
CA ALA A 245 -25.81 6.42 3.22
C ALA A 245 -24.58 6.19 4.11
N GLN A 246 -24.53 5.05 4.80
CA GLN A 246 -23.44 4.68 5.70
C GLN A 246 -22.93 3.28 5.37
N ALA A 247 -21.67 3.18 4.99
CA ALA A 247 -20.95 1.92 4.74
C ALA A 247 -19.82 1.77 5.78
N THR A 248 -20.15 1.19 6.93
CA THR A 248 -19.22 1.06 8.07
C THR A 248 -18.51 -0.28 8.16
N ARG A 249 -18.91 -1.24 7.33
CA ARG A 249 -18.30 -2.57 7.23
C ARG A 249 -17.36 -2.63 6.03
N ASP A 250 -16.36 -3.50 6.12
CA ASP A 250 -15.44 -3.74 5.01
C ASP A 250 -16.12 -4.51 3.88
N ASN A 251 -15.72 -4.21 2.64
CA ASN A 251 -16.14 -4.90 1.42
C ASN A 251 -17.67 -4.98 1.23
N VAL A 252 -18.39 -3.89 1.53
CA VAL A 252 -19.85 -3.80 1.31
C VAL A 252 -20.22 -2.60 0.44
N VAL A 253 -21.36 -2.73 -0.25
CA VAL A 253 -22.09 -1.61 -0.83
C VAL A 253 -23.30 -1.33 0.06
N SER A 254 -23.35 -0.15 0.68
CA SER A 254 -24.51 0.32 1.44
C SER A 254 -25.30 1.34 0.63
N VAL A 255 -26.56 1.05 0.38
CA VAL A 255 -27.50 1.97 -0.30
C VAL A 255 -28.29 2.84 0.67
N GLY A 256 -28.00 2.80 1.97
CA GLY A 256 -28.80 3.46 3.01
C GLY A 256 -28.10 3.48 4.36
N ARG A 257 -28.88 3.53 5.44
CA ARG A 257 -28.40 3.35 6.82
C ARG A 257 -29.52 2.73 7.66
N ALA A 258 -29.22 2.29 8.88
CA ALA A 258 -30.20 1.72 9.78
C ALA A 258 -31.40 2.66 9.99
N GLY A 259 -32.62 2.15 9.74
CA GLY A 259 -33.87 2.91 9.84
C GLY A 259 -34.15 3.86 8.66
N ALA A 260 -33.27 3.86 7.65
CA ALA A 260 -33.43 4.61 6.40
C ALA A 260 -32.89 3.78 5.22
N GLU A 261 -33.42 2.56 5.11
CA GLU A 261 -33.16 1.63 4.03
C GLU A 261 -33.74 2.15 2.71
N ARG A 262 -33.15 1.71 1.58
CA ARG A 262 -33.64 2.05 0.24
C ARG A 262 -33.99 0.78 -0.51
N GLN A 263 -35.02 0.87 -1.35
CA GLN A 263 -35.33 -0.18 -2.32
C GLN A 263 -34.37 -0.08 -3.51
N ILE A 264 -33.96 -1.25 -4.02
CA ILE A 264 -33.23 -1.37 -5.29
C ILE A 264 -34.26 -1.82 -6.33
N THR A 265 -34.60 -0.93 -7.27
CA THR A 265 -35.60 -1.18 -8.31
C THR A 265 -34.94 -1.45 -9.67
N HIS A 266 -35.71 -1.97 -10.64
CA HIS A 266 -35.22 -2.33 -11.97
C HIS A 266 -34.12 -3.42 -11.99
N LEU A 267 -34.18 -4.34 -11.03
CA LEU A 267 -33.27 -5.47 -10.95
C LEU A 267 -33.74 -6.61 -11.86
N ALA A 268 -32.94 -6.94 -12.88
CA ALA A 268 -33.14 -8.13 -13.71
C ALA A 268 -33.01 -9.41 -12.87
N ALA A 269 -33.52 -10.53 -13.39
CA ALA A 269 -33.39 -11.81 -12.69
C ALA A 269 -31.93 -12.26 -12.66
N GLY A 270 -31.43 -12.66 -11.50
CA GLY A 270 -30.09 -13.21 -11.35
C GLY A 270 -29.94 -14.56 -12.06
N THR A 271 -28.77 -14.80 -12.64
CA THR A 271 -28.44 -15.99 -13.43
C THR A 271 -27.29 -16.81 -12.84
N GLU A 272 -26.42 -16.18 -12.05
CA GLU A 272 -25.31 -16.82 -11.34
C GLU A 272 -25.55 -16.86 -9.83
N ALA A 273 -24.76 -17.67 -9.12
CA ALA A 273 -24.91 -17.86 -7.67
C ALA A 273 -24.65 -16.59 -6.84
N THR A 274 -23.91 -15.62 -7.39
CA THR A 274 -23.57 -14.34 -6.75
C THR A 274 -24.41 -13.16 -7.23
N ASP A 275 -25.40 -13.40 -8.08
CA ASP A 275 -26.31 -12.36 -8.53
C ASP A 275 -27.36 -12.04 -7.46
N ALA A 276 -27.78 -10.77 -7.43
CA ALA A 276 -28.92 -10.39 -6.61
C ALA A 276 -30.23 -10.98 -7.17
N VAL A 277 -31.09 -11.47 -6.28
CA VAL A 277 -32.39 -12.07 -6.64
C VAL A 277 -33.48 -11.00 -6.60
N ASN A 278 -34.31 -10.93 -7.64
CA ASN A 278 -35.45 -10.01 -7.67
C ASN A 278 -36.75 -10.64 -7.12
N LEU A 279 -37.78 -9.82 -6.88
CA LEU A 279 -39.06 -10.29 -6.32
C LEU A 279 -39.78 -11.31 -7.21
N GLY A 280 -39.57 -11.28 -8.53
CA GLY A 280 -40.14 -12.23 -9.47
C GLY A 280 -39.62 -13.65 -9.24
N GLN A 281 -38.30 -13.81 -9.08
CA GLN A 281 -37.68 -15.11 -8.78
C GLN A 281 -38.15 -15.69 -7.45
N VAL A 282 -38.26 -14.85 -6.41
CA VAL A 282 -38.78 -15.28 -5.10
C VAL A 282 -40.23 -15.75 -5.21
N ARG A 283 -41.09 -15.02 -5.92
CA ARG A 283 -42.50 -15.42 -6.14
C ARG A 283 -42.62 -16.72 -6.93
N SER A 284 -41.79 -16.92 -7.96
CA SER A 284 -41.76 -18.18 -8.72
C SER A 284 -41.33 -19.36 -7.85
N ALA A 285 -40.31 -19.20 -7.01
CA ALA A 285 -39.86 -20.24 -6.09
C ALA A 285 -40.95 -20.61 -5.06
N ILE A 286 -41.65 -19.61 -4.51
CA ILE A 286 -42.78 -19.83 -3.60
C ILE A 286 -43.93 -20.54 -4.33
N GLY A 287 -44.26 -20.14 -5.57
CA GLY A 287 -45.31 -20.79 -6.35
C GLY A 287 -45.03 -22.27 -6.65
N LEU A 288 -43.76 -22.63 -6.90
CA LEU A 288 -43.35 -24.04 -7.06
C LEU A 288 -43.52 -24.83 -5.75
N LEU A 289 -43.16 -24.23 -4.62
CA LEU A 289 -43.34 -24.83 -3.30
C LEU A 289 -44.83 -25.04 -2.97
N ASP A 290 -45.66 -24.02 -3.18
CA ASP A 290 -47.11 -24.09 -2.95
C ASP A 290 -47.75 -25.19 -3.80
N GLY A 291 -47.34 -25.31 -5.08
CA GLY A 291 -47.78 -26.39 -5.95
C GLY A 291 -47.45 -27.78 -5.40
N SER A 292 -46.20 -27.99 -4.97
CA SER A 292 -45.76 -29.28 -4.41
C SER A 292 -46.49 -29.63 -3.11
N VAL A 293 -46.67 -28.65 -2.21
CA VAL A 293 -47.40 -28.85 -0.95
C VAL A 293 -48.86 -29.18 -1.22
N ASN A 294 -49.52 -28.45 -2.11
CA ASN A 294 -50.92 -28.71 -2.47
C ASN A 294 -51.12 -30.08 -3.11
N SER A 295 -50.19 -30.53 -3.97
CA SER A 295 -50.20 -31.89 -4.50
C SER A 295 -50.06 -32.93 -3.38
N GLY A 296 -49.12 -32.74 -2.45
CA GLY A 296 -48.94 -33.64 -1.30
C GLY A 296 -50.17 -33.70 -0.39
N ILE A 297 -50.82 -32.56 -0.13
CA ILE A 297 -52.08 -32.49 0.62
C ILE A 297 -53.20 -33.21 -0.14
N GLY A 298 -53.28 -33.04 -1.46
CA GLY A 298 -54.23 -33.76 -2.31
C GLY A 298 -54.07 -35.27 -2.20
N ASP A 299 -52.84 -35.77 -2.29
CA ASP A 299 -52.54 -37.20 -2.13
C ASP A 299 -52.91 -37.71 -0.74
N LEU A 300 -52.62 -36.93 0.31
CA LEU A 300 -53.02 -37.27 1.67
C LEU A 300 -54.55 -37.32 1.80
N ASN A 301 -55.27 -36.34 1.27
CA ASN A 301 -56.74 -36.33 1.27
C ASN A 301 -57.32 -37.53 0.53
N ASN A 302 -56.73 -37.92 -0.60
CA ASN A 302 -57.14 -39.11 -1.34
C ASN A 302 -56.90 -40.39 -0.53
N ARG A 303 -55.75 -40.51 0.15
CA ARG A 303 -55.45 -41.64 1.04
C ARG A 303 -56.40 -41.70 2.23
N ILE A 304 -56.76 -40.56 2.81
CA ILE A 304 -57.76 -40.47 3.89
C ILE A 304 -59.13 -40.91 3.38
N ALA A 305 -59.57 -40.42 2.22
CA ALA A 305 -60.85 -40.82 1.63
C ALA A 305 -60.91 -42.33 1.30
N GLU A 306 -59.79 -42.93 0.91
CA GLU A 306 -59.68 -44.38 0.75
C GLU A 306 -59.81 -45.13 2.09
N LEU A 307 -59.13 -44.66 3.13
CA LEU A 307 -59.26 -45.21 4.48
C LEU A 307 -60.72 -45.13 4.96
N ASP A 308 -61.37 -43.97 4.78
CA ASP A 308 -62.78 -43.77 5.15
C ASP A 308 -63.71 -44.74 4.40
N ARG A 309 -63.50 -44.96 3.08
CA ARG A 309 -64.27 -45.95 2.30
C ARG A 309 -64.05 -47.39 2.77
N ARG A 310 -62.84 -47.74 3.19
CA ARG A 310 -62.54 -49.05 3.78
C ARG A 310 -63.20 -49.26 5.14
N LEU A 311 -63.23 -48.21 5.97
CA LEU A 311 -63.95 -48.21 7.25
C LEU A 311 -65.47 -48.31 7.06
N ALA A 312 -66.03 -47.52 6.14
CA ALA A 312 -67.47 -47.42 5.90
C ALA A 312 -68.07 -48.65 5.19
N SER A 313 -67.30 -49.33 4.34
CA SER A 313 -67.79 -50.54 3.64
C SER A 313 -67.99 -51.74 4.57
N GLY A 314 -67.64 -51.62 5.86
CA GLY A 314 -67.78 -52.72 6.83
C GLY A 314 -67.11 -53.99 6.32
N ALA A 315 -66.00 -53.83 5.58
CA ALA A 315 -65.29 -54.94 4.96
C ALA A 315 -65.16 -56.04 6.02
N PRO A 316 -65.69 -57.26 5.77
CA PRO A 316 -65.64 -58.34 6.73
C PRO A 316 -64.19 -58.48 7.20
N ALA A 317 -63.97 -58.82 8.48
CA ALA A 317 -62.64 -59.12 9.00
C ALA A 317 -61.90 -59.93 7.93
N ALA A 318 -60.83 -59.35 7.38
CA ALA A 318 -60.23 -59.79 6.13
C ALA A 318 -60.16 -61.31 6.08
N ASP A 319 -60.74 -61.94 5.04
CA ASP A 319 -60.56 -63.36 4.81
C ASP A 319 -59.05 -63.64 4.80
N SER A 320 -58.63 -64.80 5.32
CA SER A 320 -57.27 -65.31 5.28
C SER A 320 -56.54 -65.00 3.96
N SER A 321 -57.22 -65.06 2.81
CA SER A 321 -56.71 -64.66 1.50
C SER A 321 -56.30 -63.18 1.41
N GLN A 322 -57.16 -62.26 1.84
CA GLN A 322 -56.91 -60.81 1.83
C GLN A 322 -55.86 -60.42 2.88
N VAL A 323 -55.81 -61.12 4.02
CA VAL A 323 -54.73 -60.98 5.01
C VAL A 323 -53.41 -61.46 4.41
N GLN A 324 -53.41 -62.58 3.68
CA GLN A 324 -52.21 -63.10 3.01
C GLN A 324 -51.71 -62.14 1.92
N GLU A 325 -52.62 -61.54 1.15
CA GLU A 325 -52.29 -60.60 0.08
C GLU A 325 -51.81 -59.25 0.62
N ALA A 326 -52.44 -58.76 1.69
CA ALA A 326 -51.97 -57.60 2.44
C ALA A 326 -50.61 -57.87 3.11
N LEU A 327 -50.40 -59.07 3.67
CA LEU A 327 -49.11 -59.47 4.25
C LEU A 327 -48.04 -59.61 3.17
N THR A 328 -48.38 -60.12 1.99
CA THR A 328 -47.48 -60.21 0.84
C THR A 328 -47.14 -58.82 0.31
N THR A 329 -48.10 -57.91 0.25
CA THR A 329 -47.90 -56.52 -0.16
C THR A 329 -47.06 -55.75 0.86
N ALA A 330 -47.36 -55.90 2.15
CA ALA A 330 -46.59 -55.31 3.23
C ALA A 330 -45.16 -55.87 3.28
N LYS A 331 -45.00 -57.18 3.05
CA LYS A 331 -43.69 -57.83 2.92
C LYS A 331 -42.94 -57.33 1.70
N ASN A 332 -43.57 -57.22 0.55
CA ASN A 332 -42.93 -56.67 -0.65
C ASN A 332 -42.52 -55.20 -0.47
N TYR A 333 -43.32 -54.40 0.24
CA TYR A 333 -43.00 -53.01 0.58
C TYR A 333 -41.86 -52.93 1.60
N ALA A 334 -41.91 -53.74 2.66
CA ALA A 334 -40.82 -53.85 3.64
C ALA A 334 -39.53 -54.33 2.96
N ASP A 335 -39.58 -55.39 2.16
CA ASP A 335 -38.45 -55.91 1.38
C ASP A 335 -37.93 -54.89 0.36
N ALA A 336 -38.80 -54.04 -0.19
CA ALA A 336 -38.39 -52.95 -1.09
C ALA A 336 -37.72 -51.80 -0.33
N GLY A 337 -38.26 -51.42 0.83
CA GLY A 337 -37.66 -50.44 1.74
C GLY A 337 -36.33 -50.93 2.31
N ASP A 338 -36.24 -52.20 2.68
CA ASP A 338 -35.02 -52.88 3.13
C ASP A 338 -34.02 -52.96 1.99
N ARG A 339 -34.45 -53.31 0.76
CA ARG A 339 -33.57 -53.26 -0.43
C ARG A 339 -33.08 -51.85 -0.72
N GLN A 340 -33.92 -50.82 -0.59
CA GLN A 340 -33.53 -49.44 -0.80
C GLN A 340 -32.56 -48.97 0.28
N THR A 341 -32.87 -49.25 1.55
CA THR A 341 -32.00 -48.94 2.71
C THR A 341 -30.66 -49.67 2.58
N LEU A 342 -30.68 -50.94 2.19
CA LEU A 342 -29.47 -51.72 1.95
C LEU A 342 -28.68 -51.20 0.75
N THR A 343 -29.35 -50.81 -0.34
CA THR A 343 -28.71 -50.22 -1.53
C THR A 343 -28.05 -48.89 -1.19
N GLN A 344 -28.74 -48.02 -0.44
CA GLN A 344 -28.22 -46.74 0.03
C GLN A 344 -27.07 -46.94 1.03
N SER A 345 -27.21 -47.87 1.97
CA SER A 345 -26.16 -48.21 2.95
C SER A 345 -24.93 -48.80 2.26
N LYS A 346 -25.13 -49.66 1.26
CA LYS A 346 -24.03 -50.19 0.44
C LYS A 346 -23.38 -49.09 -0.39
N ALA A 347 -24.15 -48.22 -1.04
CA ALA A 347 -23.61 -47.07 -1.78
C ALA A 347 -22.84 -46.10 -0.86
N TYR A 348 -23.35 -45.82 0.34
CA TYR A 348 -22.65 -45.02 1.35
C TYR A 348 -21.36 -45.69 1.83
N THR A 349 -21.41 -47.00 2.09
CA THR A 349 -20.25 -47.79 2.50
C THR A 349 -19.22 -47.86 1.37
N ASP A 350 -19.64 -48.09 0.13
CA ASP A 350 -18.80 -48.09 -1.07
C ASP A 350 -18.23 -46.68 -1.34
N GLN A 351 -18.97 -45.61 -1.07
CA GLN A 351 -18.49 -44.23 -1.15
C GLN A 351 -17.46 -43.91 -0.05
N LYS A 352 -17.70 -44.35 1.19
CA LYS A 352 -16.72 -44.21 2.28
C LYS A 352 -15.48 -45.06 2.06
N LEU A 353 -15.67 -46.28 1.55
CA LEU A 353 -14.59 -47.20 1.23
C LEU A 353 -13.81 -46.72 0.01
N SER A 354 -14.44 -46.16 -1.02
CA SER A 354 -13.73 -45.52 -2.14
C SER A 354 -13.03 -44.22 -1.76
N GLY A 355 -13.54 -43.49 -0.77
CA GLY A 355 -12.82 -42.36 -0.15
C GLY A 355 -11.56 -42.82 0.60
N LEU A 356 -11.69 -43.82 1.48
CA LEU A 356 -10.59 -44.42 2.24
C LEU A 356 -9.60 -45.22 1.36
N ALA A 357 -10.11 -45.86 0.31
CA ALA A 357 -9.35 -46.64 -0.67
C ALA A 357 -9.04 -45.82 -1.94
N SER A 358 -9.24 -44.50 -1.91
CA SER A 358 -8.62 -43.66 -2.92
C SER A 358 -7.12 -43.87 -2.73
N ARG A 359 -6.47 -44.38 -3.78
CA ARG A 359 -5.02 -44.65 -3.75
C ARG A 359 -4.23 -43.46 -3.19
N GLY A 360 -4.75 -42.23 -3.31
CA GLY A 360 -4.20 -41.00 -2.75
C GLY A 360 -3.92 -41.02 -1.24
N ASP A 361 -4.84 -41.46 -0.38
CA ASP A 361 -4.62 -41.39 1.07
C ASP A 361 -3.65 -42.47 1.56
N LEU A 362 -3.73 -43.67 0.99
CA LEU A 362 -2.79 -44.76 1.25
C LEU A 362 -1.41 -44.44 0.68
N ASP A 363 -1.34 -43.82 -0.49
CA ASP A 363 -0.07 -43.41 -1.11
C ASP A 363 0.54 -42.21 -0.39
N ALA A 364 -0.28 -41.26 0.10
CA ALA A 364 0.18 -40.18 0.97
C ALA A 364 0.69 -40.71 2.32
N LEU A 365 0.03 -41.70 2.91
CA LEU A 365 0.54 -42.37 4.11
C LEU A 365 1.86 -43.10 3.83
N ARG A 366 1.94 -43.87 2.74
CA ARG A 366 3.18 -44.55 2.32
C ARG A 366 4.31 -43.55 2.04
N GLN A 367 4.01 -42.43 1.39
CA GLN A 367 4.97 -41.36 1.14
C GLN A 367 5.46 -40.76 2.45
N ARG A 368 4.57 -40.36 3.37
CA ARG A 368 4.97 -39.84 4.70
C ARG A 368 5.85 -40.84 5.47
N VAL A 369 5.49 -42.12 5.44
CA VAL A 369 6.27 -43.18 6.09
C VAL A 369 7.64 -43.33 5.42
N ASN A 370 7.71 -43.36 4.08
CA ASN A 370 8.97 -43.44 3.35
C ASN A 370 9.86 -42.22 3.56
N ASP A 371 9.30 -41.02 3.57
CA ASP A 371 10.03 -39.76 3.81
C ASP A 371 10.60 -39.74 5.24
N GLN A 372 9.83 -40.22 6.22
CA GLN A 372 10.29 -40.36 7.58
C GLN A 372 11.44 -41.37 7.68
N PHE A 373 11.34 -42.51 6.98
CA PHE A 373 12.43 -43.50 6.93
C PHE A 373 13.68 -42.98 6.23
N ASN A 374 13.55 -42.25 5.12
CA ASN A 374 14.69 -41.64 4.42
C ASN A 374 15.38 -40.57 5.27
N THR A 375 14.59 -39.78 6.02
CA THR A 375 15.11 -38.80 6.97
C THR A 375 15.86 -39.51 8.11
N LEU A 376 15.28 -40.59 8.65
CA LEU A 376 15.93 -41.41 9.67
C LEU A 376 17.24 -42.04 9.16
N ASP A 377 17.25 -42.63 7.97
CA ASP A 377 18.45 -43.23 7.39
C ASP A 377 19.55 -42.19 7.19
N THR A 378 19.20 -41.00 6.67
CA THR A 378 20.14 -39.87 6.51
C THR A 378 20.71 -39.44 7.87
N ARG A 379 19.85 -39.30 8.88
CA ARG A 379 20.27 -38.91 10.23
C ARG A 379 21.18 -39.96 10.87
N ILE A 380 20.86 -41.25 10.71
CA ILE A 380 21.71 -42.36 11.19
C ILE A 380 23.07 -42.31 10.50
N ASN A 381 23.09 -42.12 9.17
CA ASN A 381 24.35 -42.04 8.43
C ASN A 381 25.20 -40.85 8.89
N ARG A 382 24.59 -39.70 9.17
CA ARG A 382 25.27 -38.53 9.75
C ARG A 382 25.79 -38.78 11.17
N VAL A 383 25.01 -39.42 12.02
CA VAL A 383 25.45 -39.81 13.38
C VAL A 383 26.62 -40.80 13.31
N GLY A 384 26.60 -41.75 12.37
CA GLY A 384 27.72 -42.64 12.10
C GLY A 384 28.98 -41.89 11.67
N ALA A 385 28.85 -40.93 10.74
CA ALA A 385 29.96 -40.10 10.28
C ALA A 385 30.53 -39.24 11.42
N ILE A 386 29.66 -38.66 12.26
CA ILE A 386 30.03 -37.92 13.47
C ILE A 386 30.81 -38.82 14.44
N GLY A 387 30.34 -40.05 14.68
CA GLY A 387 31.03 -40.99 15.55
C GLY A 387 32.45 -41.32 15.07
N ILE A 388 32.62 -41.54 13.77
CA ILE A 388 33.95 -41.77 13.16
C ILE A 388 34.81 -40.50 13.24
N ALA A 389 34.25 -39.32 12.95
CA ALA A 389 34.98 -38.06 13.05
C ALA A 389 35.46 -37.80 14.49
N MET A 390 34.60 -38.06 15.48
CA MET A 390 34.95 -37.88 16.88
C MET A 390 35.95 -38.92 17.38
N SER A 391 35.89 -40.17 16.93
CA SER A 391 36.88 -41.20 17.31
C SER A 391 38.26 -40.90 16.72
N LEU A 392 38.32 -40.49 15.45
CA LEU A 392 39.56 -40.07 14.80
C LEU A 392 40.12 -38.79 15.45
N MET A 393 39.27 -37.81 15.76
CA MET A 393 39.67 -36.61 16.48
C MET A 393 40.21 -36.95 17.87
N ALA A 394 39.52 -37.83 18.60
CA ALA A 394 40.01 -38.29 19.89
C ALA A 394 41.39 -38.92 19.71
N SER A 395 41.60 -39.82 18.74
CA SER A 395 42.93 -40.41 18.49
C SER A 395 43.99 -39.39 18.07
N SER A 396 43.65 -38.36 17.29
CA SER A 396 44.62 -37.36 16.81
C SER A 396 45.09 -36.39 17.89
N THR A 397 44.36 -36.30 19.00
CA THR A 397 44.78 -35.56 20.20
C THR A 397 45.59 -36.42 21.19
N HIS A 398 45.85 -37.69 20.88
CA HIS A 398 46.71 -38.56 21.69
C HIS A 398 48.14 -38.60 21.12
N GLY A 399 49.14 -38.60 22.02
CA GLY A 399 50.56 -38.77 21.65
C GLY A 399 51.47 -37.54 21.78
N PHE A 400 50.92 -36.37 22.10
CA PHE A 400 51.69 -35.15 22.37
C PHE A 400 51.66 -34.80 23.86
N ASP A 401 52.76 -34.34 24.45
CA ASP A 401 52.81 -33.86 25.84
C ASP A 401 52.16 -32.47 25.96
N GLY A 402 51.24 -32.30 26.93
CA GLY A 402 50.51 -31.04 27.17
C GLY A 402 49.12 -30.95 26.55
N ASP A 403 48.70 -29.72 26.23
CA ASP A 403 47.40 -29.39 25.62
C ASP A 403 47.47 -29.55 24.10
N SER A 404 46.49 -30.24 23.50
CA SER A 404 46.45 -30.46 22.05
C SER A 404 45.07 -30.23 21.45
N LEU A 405 45.06 -29.69 20.24
CA LEU A 405 43.86 -29.48 19.43
C LEU A 405 43.88 -30.47 18.25
N GLY A 406 42.79 -31.19 18.08
CA GLY A 406 42.60 -32.15 16.99
C GLY A 406 41.43 -31.76 16.11
N VAL A 407 41.60 -31.96 14.82
CA VAL A 407 40.54 -31.85 13.83
C VAL A 407 40.50 -33.16 13.07
N ALA A 408 39.31 -33.70 12.84
CA ALA A 408 39.15 -34.89 12.02
C ALA A 408 37.88 -34.83 11.18
N VAL A 409 37.90 -35.53 10.06
CA VAL A 409 36.76 -35.69 9.17
C VAL A 409 36.39 -37.16 9.15
N GLY A 410 35.12 -37.46 9.39
CA GLY A 410 34.56 -38.80 9.33
C GLY A 410 33.56 -38.91 8.20
N GLY A 411 33.60 -40.02 7.47
CA GLY A 411 32.63 -40.35 6.44
C GLY A 411 31.88 -41.63 6.81
N TYR A 412 30.58 -41.65 6.61
CA TYR A 412 29.77 -42.86 6.72
C TYR A 412 28.70 -42.87 5.63
N ARG A 413 28.79 -43.85 4.74
CA ARG A 413 28.02 -43.91 3.48
C ARG A 413 28.14 -42.57 2.71
N SER A 414 27.01 -41.94 2.36
CA SER A 414 26.95 -40.70 1.59
C SER A 414 27.03 -39.42 2.44
N GLN A 415 27.38 -39.53 3.72
CA GLN A 415 27.41 -38.39 4.65
C GLN A 415 28.82 -38.19 5.22
N ALA A 416 29.19 -36.93 5.43
CA ALA A 416 30.45 -36.53 6.04
C ALA A 416 30.19 -35.64 7.26
N ALA A 417 31.10 -35.73 8.24
CA ALA A 417 31.09 -34.93 9.45
C ALA A 417 32.49 -34.40 9.75
N LEU A 418 32.54 -33.20 10.30
CA LEU A 418 33.76 -32.56 10.79
C LEU A 418 33.71 -32.52 12.31
N SER A 419 34.78 -32.96 12.95
CA SER A 419 34.96 -32.92 14.39
C SER A 419 36.16 -32.05 14.74
N VAL A 420 36.00 -31.24 15.78
CA VAL A 420 37.06 -30.47 16.41
C VAL A 420 37.04 -30.77 17.90
N GLY A 421 38.20 -30.98 18.48
CA GLY A 421 38.30 -31.17 19.91
C GLY A 421 39.63 -30.79 20.48
N PHE A 422 39.61 -30.59 21.79
CA PHE A 422 40.72 -30.12 22.58
C PHE A 422 40.94 -31.12 23.71
N SER A 423 42.18 -31.54 23.91
CA SER A 423 42.55 -32.38 25.04
C SER A 423 43.59 -31.70 25.90
N ARG A 424 43.45 -31.87 27.22
CA ARG A 424 44.37 -31.36 28.22
C ARG A 424 44.89 -32.49 29.08
N GLN A 425 46.21 -32.55 29.21
CA GLN A 425 46.86 -33.47 30.12
C GLN A 425 46.71 -32.95 31.56
N LEU A 426 46.10 -33.77 32.42
CA LEU A 426 45.92 -33.44 33.84
C LEU A 426 47.13 -33.93 34.65
N THR A 427 47.63 -35.13 34.33
CA THR A 427 48.84 -35.71 34.91
C THR A 427 49.61 -36.50 33.84
N SER A 428 50.80 -37.00 34.14
CA SER A 428 51.56 -37.88 33.23
C SER A 428 50.78 -39.13 32.80
N ARG A 429 49.71 -39.50 33.50
CA ARG A 429 48.89 -40.70 33.24
C ARG A 429 47.41 -40.41 33.06
N ALA A 430 46.96 -39.15 33.08
CA ALA A 430 45.53 -38.81 32.92
C ALA A 430 45.33 -37.64 31.95
N ARG A 431 44.36 -37.79 31.03
CA ARG A 431 44.03 -36.77 30.00
C ARG A 431 42.53 -36.62 29.84
N LEU A 432 42.07 -35.38 29.79
CA LEU A 432 40.68 -35.01 29.56
C LEU A 432 40.54 -34.45 28.14
N THR A 433 39.60 -34.99 27.36
CA THR A 433 39.35 -34.59 25.97
C THR A 433 37.93 -34.11 25.81
N PHE A 434 37.75 -32.94 25.19
CA PHE A 434 36.47 -32.36 24.80
C PHE A 434 36.38 -32.38 23.29
N GLY A 435 35.24 -32.79 22.74
CA GLY A 435 35.03 -32.83 21.30
C GLY A 435 33.64 -32.38 20.91
N THR A 436 33.54 -31.71 19.78
CA THR A 436 32.28 -31.38 19.11
C THR A 436 32.38 -31.70 17.64
N ALA A 437 31.31 -32.19 17.05
CA ALA A 437 31.25 -32.54 15.64
C ALA A 437 29.93 -32.11 15.01
N ILE A 438 29.98 -31.82 13.71
CA ILE A 438 28.84 -31.41 12.89
C ILE A 438 28.84 -32.18 11.57
N ALA A 439 27.66 -32.64 11.14
CA ALA A 439 27.44 -33.25 9.83
C ALA A 439 26.75 -32.29 8.85
N GLY A 440 26.89 -32.55 7.55
CA GLY A 440 26.44 -31.70 6.42
C GLY A 440 24.95 -31.38 6.29
N GLY A 441 24.12 -31.60 7.32
CA GLY A 441 22.76 -31.07 7.36
C GLY A 441 22.26 -30.71 8.76
N GLY A 442 23.19 -30.28 9.63
CA GLY A 442 22.89 -29.56 10.88
C GLY A 442 22.91 -30.42 12.14
N GLU A 443 23.02 -31.75 12.03
CA GLU A 443 23.22 -32.60 13.20
C GLU A 443 24.56 -32.32 13.84
N THR A 444 24.52 -32.06 15.15
CA THR A 444 25.70 -31.82 15.98
C THR A 444 25.74 -32.82 17.12
N ALA A 445 26.94 -33.18 17.54
CA ALA A 445 27.15 -33.94 18.77
C ALA A 445 28.38 -33.39 19.49
N GLY A 446 28.41 -33.53 20.81
CA GLY A 446 29.55 -33.18 21.62
C GLY A 446 29.72 -34.16 22.77
N GLY A 447 30.94 -34.29 23.26
CA GLY A 447 31.26 -35.23 24.32
C GLY A 447 32.56 -34.88 25.04
N VAL A 448 32.71 -35.48 26.22
CA VAL A 448 33.92 -35.36 27.04
C VAL A 448 34.38 -36.77 27.41
N GLY A 449 35.66 -37.04 27.26
CA GLY A 449 36.28 -38.32 27.62
C GLY A 449 37.46 -38.12 28.57
N LEU A 450 37.68 -39.09 29.46
CA LEU A 450 38.85 -39.15 30.34
C LEU A 450 39.60 -40.45 30.06
N GLY A 451 40.87 -40.35 29.66
CA GLY A 451 41.78 -41.48 29.55
C GLY A 451 42.71 -41.55 30.76
N VAL A 452 42.88 -42.75 31.33
CA VAL A 452 43.85 -43.01 32.41
C VAL A 452 44.74 -44.18 31.99
N GLY A 453 46.05 -43.96 31.92
CA GLY A 453 47.04 -45.01 31.68
C GLY A 453 47.40 -45.72 32.98
N LEU A 454 47.14 -47.03 33.06
CA LEU A 454 47.45 -47.86 34.23
C LEU A 454 48.95 -48.18 34.35
#